data_AF-A0A968ZMG8-F1
#
_entry.id   AF-A0A968ZMG8-F1
#
_cell.length_a   1.000
_cell.length_b   1.000
_cell.length_c   1.000
_cell.angle_alpha   90.00
_cell.angle_beta   90.00
_cell.angle_gamma   90.00
#
_symmetry.space_group_name_H-M   'P 1'
#
loop_
_entity.id
_entity.type
_entity.pdbx_description
1 polymer ?
#
loop_
_entity_poly.entity_id
_entity_poly.type
_entity_poly.pdbx_seq_one_letter_code
_entity_poly.pdbx_strand_id
1 'polypeptide(L)'
;MTGPITGLRFTTQSPPIKVDANRSDVACFVGFIGRRQVNGQPTVVPDAIAQYLLQQGWQTGPYARAGATREFGSESAQFSLLDVPVPIDSWAVFNQLFTPNQRPIAENSRRLGSSYFGTAVRAFFMQGGRRCYVVRMGDPLPMTADRDRRLASVATLIPGYQVNQPGTFAGNPNDRATWHGVGHLLGLAEVSFVCLPDLSDAVADVPHAVATTRPVATFPERFVACSAPQADPAPDFGIRA
;
A
#
# COMPACT_ATOMS: atom_id res chain seq x y z
N MET A 1 -6.96 6.92 50.00
CA MET A 1 -7.38 7.42 48.66
C MET A 1 -6.15 8.05 48.01
N THR A 2 -5.39 7.29 47.24
CA THR A 2 -4.19 7.76 46.53
C THR A 2 -4.61 8.23 45.13
N GLY A 3 -4.70 9.54 44.95
CA GLY A 3 -4.96 10.14 43.63
C GLY A 3 -3.80 9.88 42.65
N PRO A 4 -4.04 9.94 41.33
CA PRO A 4 -3.00 9.74 40.34
C PRO A 4 -1.97 10.86 40.44
N ILE A 5 -0.70 10.48 40.57
CA ILE A 5 0.42 11.42 40.64
C ILE A 5 0.61 12.01 39.25
N THR A 6 0.22 13.27 39.07
CA THR A 6 0.54 14.07 37.88
C THR A 6 2.05 14.31 37.86
N GLY A 7 2.77 13.57 37.01
CA GLY A 7 4.22 13.65 36.91
C GLY A 7 4.71 13.48 35.47
N LEU A 8 5.89 14.04 35.17
CA LEU A 8 6.56 13.89 33.88
C LEU A 8 7.06 12.45 33.74
N ARG A 9 6.59 11.73 32.72
CA ARG A 9 7.04 10.38 32.38
C ARG A 9 8.04 10.44 31.23
N PHE A 10 9.32 10.29 31.55
CA PHE A 10 10.35 10.10 30.54
C PHE A 10 10.27 8.67 30.01
N THR A 11 10.13 8.53 28.69
CA THR A 11 10.10 7.23 28.01
C THR A 11 11.32 7.15 27.11
N THR A 12 12.26 6.27 27.43
CA THR A 12 13.46 6.08 26.62
C THR A 12 13.06 5.40 25.31
N GLN A 13 13.24 6.09 24.18
CA GLN A 13 13.13 5.48 22.86
C GLN A 13 14.40 4.71 22.53
N SER A 14 14.27 3.55 21.89
CA SER A 14 15.43 2.78 21.44
C SER A 14 16.23 3.58 20.41
N PRO A 15 17.58 3.58 20.48
CA PRO A 15 18.39 4.30 19.49
C PRO A 15 18.17 3.71 18.10
N PRO A 16 18.18 4.55 17.04
CA PRO A 16 18.06 4.07 15.67
C PRO A 16 19.24 3.15 15.32
N ILE A 17 18.95 2.00 14.71
CA ILE A 17 19.97 1.08 14.21
C ILE A 17 20.73 1.80 13.08
N LYS A 18 22.07 1.79 13.12
CA LYS A 18 22.90 2.30 12.03
C LYS A 18 22.71 1.41 10.81
N VAL A 19 21.96 1.90 9.83
CA VAL A 19 21.72 1.19 8.56
C VAL A 19 22.83 1.53 7.58
N ASP A 20 23.24 0.55 6.78
CA ASP A 20 24.16 0.77 5.67
C ASP A 20 23.49 1.66 4.63
N ALA A 21 24.10 2.80 4.33
CA ALA A 21 23.57 3.80 3.40
C ALA A 21 23.40 3.27 1.97
N ASN A 22 24.08 2.19 1.59
CA ASN A 22 23.97 1.57 0.27
C ASN A 22 22.81 0.56 0.16
N ARG A 23 22.08 0.32 1.24
CA ARG A 23 20.92 -0.59 1.21
C ARG A 23 19.70 0.12 0.64
N SER A 24 19.07 -0.47 -0.35
CA SER A 24 17.78 -0.03 -0.94
C SER A 24 16.70 -1.10 -0.82
N ASP A 25 16.89 -2.07 0.05
CA ASP A 25 16.03 -3.25 0.23
C ASP A 25 14.98 -3.08 1.34
N VAL A 26 14.89 -1.86 1.94
CA VAL A 26 13.88 -1.48 2.93
C VAL A 26 13.18 -0.19 2.50
N ALA A 27 11.87 -0.27 2.28
CA ALA A 27 11.06 0.85 1.77
C ALA A 27 9.90 1.22 2.70
N CYS A 28 9.35 2.43 2.59
CA CYS A 28 8.06 2.79 3.18
C CYS A 28 7.07 3.14 2.08
N PHE A 29 5.97 2.40 1.99
CA PHE A 29 4.85 2.68 1.09
C PHE A 29 3.75 3.39 1.87
N VAL A 30 3.42 4.61 1.46
CA VAL A 30 2.33 5.41 2.02
C VAL A 30 1.29 5.62 0.93
N GLY A 31 0.02 5.33 1.22
CA GLY A 31 -1.01 5.38 0.19
C GLY A 31 -2.35 4.77 0.60
N PHE A 32 -3.20 4.57 -0.41
CA PHE A 32 -4.56 4.08 -0.23
C PHE A 32 -4.66 2.62 -0.66
N ILE A 33 -5.08 1.77 0.27
CA ILE A 33 -5.18 0.34 0.04
C ILE A 33 -6.27 -0.24 0.93
N GLY A 34 -7.09 -1.13 0.38
CA GLY A 34 -8.16 -1.75 1.16
C GLY A 34 -7.64 -2.71 2.20
N ARG A 35 -8.29 -2.75 3.36
CA ARG A 35 -8.06 -3.76 4.39
C ARG A 35 -8.75 -5.06 3.98
N ARG A 36 -8.01 -6.17 3.95
CA ARG A 36 -8.62 -7.47 3.62
C ARG A 36 -9.59 -7.91 4.70
N GLN A 37 -10.77 -8.31 4.26
CA GLN A 37 -11.80 -8.90 5.10
C GLN A 37 -12.16 -10.31 4.63
N VAL A 38 -12.56 -11.16 5.57
CA VAL A 38 -13.13 -12.49 5.35
C VAL A 38 -14.42 -12.55 6.19
N ASN A 39 -15.55 -12.85 5.55
CA ASN A 39 -16.87 -12.83 6.19
C ASN A 39 -17.20 -11.50 6.90
N GLY A 40 -16.82 -10.37 6.29
CA GLY A 40 -17.04 -9.03 6.83
C GLY A 40 -16.11 -8.63 7.97
N GLN A 41 -15.20 -9.51 8.40
CA GLN A 41 -14.25 -9.24 9.48
C GLN A 41 -12.84 -9.03 8.91
N PRO A 42 -12.04 -8.07 9.43
CA PRO A 42 -10.65 -7.93 9.04
C PRO A 42 -9.87 -9.24 9.24
N THR A 43 -8.96 -9.58 8.32
CA THR A 43 -8.14 -10.79 8.49
C THR A 43 -7.28 -10.69 9.75
N VAL A 44 -6.98 -11.81 10.38
CA VAL A 44 -6.13 -11.80 11.59
C VAL A 44 -4.73 -11.28 11.24
N VAL A 45 -4.22 -10.37 12.06
CA VAL A 45 -2.86 -9.83 11.93
C VAL A 45 -1.87 -10.84 12.52
N PRO A 46 -0.81 -11.23 11.79
CA PRO A 46 0.22 -12.11 12.31
C PRO A 46 0.83 -11.61 13.63
N ASP A 47 1.15 -12.53 14.55
CA ASP A 47 1.62 -12.20 15.90
C ASP A 47 2.87 -11.31 15.89
N ALA A 48 3.81 -11.54 14.97
CA ALA A 48 5.01 -10.70 14.85
C ALA A 48 4.66 -9.23 14.56
N ILE A 49 3.67 -8.98 13.72
CA ILE A 49 3.19 -7.62 13.41
C ILE A 49 2.43 -7.05 14.61
N ALA A 50 1.58 -7.84 15.26
CA ALA A 50 0.86 -7.40 16.45
C ALA A 50 1.82 -7.02 17.59
N GLN A 51 2.84 -7.85 17.84
CA GLN A 51 3.88 -7.58 18.83
C GLN A 51 4.68 -6.33 18.48
N TYR A 52 5.06 -6.15 17.21
CA TYR A 52 5.71 -4.91 16.76
C TYR A 52 4.85 -3.69 17.06
N LEU A 53 3.56 -3.70 16.67
CA LEU A 53 2.65 -2.58 16.90
C LEU A 53 2.48 -2.26 18.39
N LEU A 54 2.44 -3.29 19.24
CA LEU A 54 2.38 -3.13 20.69
C LEU A 54 3.67 -2.53 21.25
N GLN A 55 4.84 -3.07 20.87
CA GLN A 55 6.16 -2.59 21.31
C GLN A 55 6.42 -1.15 20.88
N GLN A 56 5.93 -0.77 19.71
CA GLN A 56 5.99 0.60 19.21
C GLN A 56 4.90 1.51 19.81
N GLY A 57 4.03 1.01 20.70
CA GLY A 57 3.02 1.82 21.38
C GLY A 57 1.87 2.29 20.48
N TRP A 58 1.63 1.61 19.35
CA TRP A 58 0.51 1.92 18.44
C TRP A 58 -0.82 1.34 18.94
N GLN A 59 -0.79 0.31 19.78
CA GLN A 59 -2.01 -0.32 20.32
C GLN A 59 -2.48 0.29 21.64
N THR A 60 -1.57 0.83 22.46
CA THR A 60 -1.86 1.31 23.81
C THR A 60 -1.03 2.54 24.15
N GLY A 61 -1.51 3.34 25.10
CA GLY A 61 -0.84 4.56 25.55
C GLY A 61 -1.22 5.82 24.75
N PRO A 62 -0.48 6.93 24.92
CA PRO A 62 -0.85 8.25 24.40
C PRO A 62 -0.77 8.36 22.87
N TYR A 63 -0.09 7.42 22.21
CA TYR A 63 0.07 7.37 20.76
C TYR A 63 -0.72 6.24 20.11
N ALA A 64 -1.61 5.58 20.87
CA ALA A 64 -2.45 4.53 20.34
C ALA A 64 -3.29 5.07 19.16
N ARG A 65 -3.41 4.25 18.12
CA ARG A 65 -4.22 4.57 16.93
C ARG A 65 -5.41 3.64 16.90
N ALA A 66 -6.57 4.18 16.53
CA ALA A 66 -7.78 3.38 16.28
C ALA A 66 -7.51 2.24 15.30
N GLY A 67 -6.57 2.43 14.36
CA GLY A 67 -6.16 1.42 13.41
C GLY A 67 -5.31 0.28 13.94
N ALA A 68 -4.79 0.35 15.17
CA ALA A 68 -4.00 -0.70 15.80
C ALA A 68 -4.56 -1.14 17.17
N THR A 69 -5.65 -0.53 17.63
CA THR A 69 -6.36 -0.95 18.83
C THR A 69 -7.35 -2.08 18.50
N ARG A 70 -7.48 -3.07 19.39
CA ARG A 70 -8.52 -4.10 19.25
C ARG A 70 -9.90 -3.46 19.35
N GLU A 71 -10.83 -3.93 18.54
CA GLU A 71 -12.24 -3.68 18.79
C GLU A 71 -12.65 -4.35 20.11
N PHE A 72 -13.51 -3.66 20.87
CA PHE A 72 -13.97 -4.15 22.17
C PHE A 72 -14.69 -5.50 22.00
N GLY A 73 -14.22 -6.54 22.70
CA GLY A 73 -14.80 -7.88 22.66
C GLY A 73 -14.21 -8.85 21.61
N SER A 74 -13.21 -8.44 20.81
CA SER A 74 -12.52 -9.37 19.90
C SER A 74 -11.33 -10.05 20.57
N GLU A 75 -11.33 -11.39 20.60
CA GLU A 75 -10.19 -12.19 21.10
C GLU A 75 -9.02 -12.20 20.10
N SER A 76 -9.32 -12.02 18.81
CA SER A 76 -8.34 -12.05 17.71
C SER A 76 -7.71 -10.67 17.48
N ALA A 77 -6.44 -10.64 17.07
CA ALA A 77 -5.72 -9.42 16.67
C ALA A 77 -6.21 -8.90 15.30
N GLN A 78 -7.46 -8.46 15.25
CA GLN A 78 -8.08 -7.88 14.07
C GLN A 78 -8.01 -6.35 14.18
N PHE A 79 -7.13 -5.76 13.37
CA PHE A 79 -6.89 -4.32 13.34
C PHE A 79 -7.24 -3.78 11.95
N SER A 80 -7.74 -2.54 11.87
CA SER A 80 -7.98 -1.90 10.56
C SER A 80 -6.68 -1.49 9.87
N LEU A 81 -5.56 -1.45 10.61
CA LEU A 81 -4.23 -1.05 10.19
C LEU A 81 -4.19 0.34 9.55
N LEU A 82 -5.15 1.20 9.92
CA LEU A 82 -5.22 2.58 9.44
C LEU A 82 -4.17 3.44 10.16
N ASP A 83 -3.40 4.17 9.36
CA ASP A 83 -2.44 5.19 9.80
C ASP A 83 -1.45 4.71 10.88
N VAL A 84 -0.92 3.51 10.65
CA VAL A 84 0.15 2.90 11.44
C VAL A 84 1.17 2.26 10.49
N PRO A 85 2.48 2.28 10.82
CA PRO A 85 3.49 1.63 10.00
C PRO A 85 3.46 0.12 10.25
N VAL A 86 3.07 -0.64 9.25
CA VAL A 86 3.00 -2.11 9.33
C VAL A 86 4.23 -2.73 8.66
N PRO A 87 5.10 -3.44 9.38
CA PRO A 87 6.24 -4.12 8.76
C PRO A 87 5.76 -5.34 7.97
N ILE A 88 6.21 -5.44 6.72
CA ILE A 88 5.88 -6.48 5.77
C ILE A 88 7.19 -7.06 5.23
N ASP A 89 7.39 -8.35 5.45
CA ASP A 89 8.62 -9.05 5.03
C ASP A 89 8.44 -9.86 3.74
N SER A 90 7.21 -9.96 3.21
CA SER A 90 6.95 -10.66 1.95
C SER A 90 5.65 -10.24 1.30
N TRP A 91 5.54 -10.48 -0.01
CA TRP A 91 4.30 -10.33 -0.76
C TRP A 91 3.14 -11.16 -0.18
N ALA A 92 3.42 -12.35 0.36
CA ALA A 92 2.38 -13.21 0.93
C ALA A 92 1.72 -12.57 2.16
N VAL A 93 2.54 -12.02 3.07
CA VAL A 93 2.05 -11.30 4.26
C VAL A 93 1.26 -10.05 3.85
N PHE A 94 1.76 -9.30 2.87
CA PHE A 94 1.03 -8.16 2.32
C PHE A 94 -0.36 -8.56 1.79
N ASN A 95 -0.40 -9.59 0.92
CA ASN A 95 -1.63 -10.02 0.27
C ASN A 95 -2.61 -10.67 1.26
N GLN A 96 -2.14 -11.18 2.40
CA GLN A 96 -3.00 -11.65 3.51
C GLN A 96 -3.71 -10.48 4.22
N LEU A 97 -3.07 -9.32 4.35
CA LEU A 97 -3.58 -8.19 5.12
C LEU A 97 -4.36 -7.18 4.28
N PHE A 98 -4.02 -7.03 3.01
CA PHE A 98 -4.53 -5.96 2.14
C PHE A 98 -5.14 -6.50 0.85
N THR A 99 -5.85 -5.61 0.14
CA THR A 99 -6.61 -5.96 -1.07
C THR A 99 -6.05 -5.26 -2.32
N PRO A 100 -4.93 -5.75 -2.89
CA PRO A 100 -4.24 -5.10 -4.01
C PRO A 100 -5.07 -4.96 -5.29
N ASN A 101 -6.12 -5.77 -5.44
CA ASN A 101 -6.97 -5.83 -6.64
C ASN A 101 -8.44 -5.49 -6.34
N GLN A 102 -8.70 -4.65 -5.32
CA GLN A 102 -10.06 -4.25 -4.94
C GLN A 102 -10.30 -2.74 -5.03
N ARG A 103 -9.62 -2.04 -5.94
CA ARG A 103 -9.93 -0.65 -6.22
C ARG A 103 -11.24 -0.56 -7.01
N PRO A 104 -12.27 0.19 -6.57
CA PRO A 104 -13.49 0.34 -7.34
C PRO A 104 -13.23 1.03 -8.69
N ILE A 105 -13.89 0.57 -9.77
CA ILE A 105 -13.80 1.28 -11.05
C ILE A 105 -14.57 2.61 -10.95
N ALA A 106 -15.79 2.58 -10.43
CA ALA A 106 -16.64 3.74 -10.22
C ALA A 106 -17.29 3.68 -8.84
N GLU A 107 -17.90 4.79 -8.41
CA GLU A 107 -18.65 4.87 -7.15
C GLU A 107 -19.72 3.77 -7.10
N ASN A 108 -19.79 3.02 -5.99
CA ASN A 108 -20.68 1.86 -5.82
C ASN A 108 -20.55 0.74 -6.87
N SER A 109 -19.47 0.71 -7.65
CA SER A 109 -19.28 -0.33 -8.66
C SER A 109 -18.91 -1.67 -8.01
N ARG A 110 -19.55 -2.76 -8.48
CA ARG A 110 -19.10 -4.13 -8.18
C ARG A 110 -17.84 -4.53 -8.95
N ARG A 111 -17.47 -3.75 -9.98
CA ARG A 111 -16.25 -3.99 -10.75
C ARG A 111 -15.07 -3.42 -9.98
N LEU A 112 -14.07 -4.28 -9.81
CA LEU A 112 -12.85 -3.98 -9.07
C LEU A 112 -11.64 -4.09 -10.00
N GLY A 113 -10.62 -3.29 -9.74
CA GLY A 113 -9.36 -3.25 -10.45
C GLY A 113 -8.16 -3.22 -9.52
N SER A 114 -6.98 -3.27 -10.12
CA SER A 114 -5.70 -3.18 -9.41
C SER A 114 -5.46 -1.77 -8.86
N SER A 115 -4.91 -1.68 -7.65
CA SER A 115 -4.40 -0.42 -7.11
C SER A 115 -2.94 -0.21 -7.51
N TYR A 116 -2.55 1.05 -7.71
CA TYR A 116 -1.14 1.41 -7.91
C TYR A 116 -0.32 1.00 -6.69
N PHE A 117 -0.86 1.20 -5.49
CA PHE A 117 -0.29 0.72 -4.24
C PHE A 117 0.08 -0.77 -4.27
N GLY A 118 -0.90 -1.63 -4.55
CA GLY A 118 -0.70 -3.08 -4.56
C GLY A 118 0.31 -3.53 -5.62
N THR A 119 0.28 -2.87 -6.79
CA THR A 119 1.21 -3.15 -7.89
C THR A 119 2.64 -2.75 -7.53
N ALA A 120 2.84 -1.60 -6.89
CA ALA A 120 4.15 -1.12 -6.47
C ALA A 120 4.79 -2.02 -5.40
N VAL A 121 4.01 -2.43 -4.40
CA VAL A 121 4.48 -3.38 -3.36
C VAL A 121 4.84 -4.73 -3.98
N ARG A 122 4.04 -5.23 -4.93
CA ARG A 122 4.36 -6.47 -5.65
C ARG A 122 5.68 -6.36 -6.40
N ALA A 123 5.86 -5.28 -7.16
CA ALA A 123 7.07 -5.03 -7.94
C ALA A 123 8.31 -4.94 -7.06
N PHE A 124 8.21 -4.29 -5.90
CA PHE A 124 9.30 -4.18 -4.93
C PHE A 124 9.80 -5.57 -4.46
N PHE A 125 8.91 -6.45 -4.01
CA PHE A 125 9.32 -7.79 -3.60
C PHE A 125 9.81 -8.65 -4.78
N MET A 126 9.25 -8.48 -5.97
CA MET A 126 9.75 -9.14 -7.18
C MET A 126 11.17 -8.70 -7.57
N GLN A 127 11.58 -7.49 -7.19
CA GLN A 127 12.91 -6.93 -7.48
C GLN A 127 13.91 -7.13 -6.33
N GLY A 128 13.60 -7.99 -5.35
CA GLY A 128 14.51 -8.32 -4.25
C GLY A 128 14.40 -7.43 -3.01
N GLY A 129 13.33 -6.65 -2.87
CA GLY A 129 13.01 -5.95 -1.63
C GLY A 129 12.86 -6.93 -0.45
N ARG A 130 13.50 -6.66 0.68
CA ARG A 130 13.51 -7.56 1.85
C ARG A 130 12.43 -7.23 2.86
N ARG A 131 12.15 -5.95 3.07
CA ARG A 131 11.12 -5.46 3.99
C ARG A 131 10.52 -4.19 3.44
N CYS A 132 9.23 -3.98 3.67
CA CYS A 132 8.67 -2.65 3.56
C CYS A 132 7.74 -2.35 4.71
N TYR A 133 7.58 -1.06 5.00
CA TYR A 133 6.54 -0.55 5.87
C TYR A 133 5.36 -0.13 5.01
N VAL A 134 4.17 -0.60 5.36
CA VAL A 134 2.92 -0.17 4.73
C VAL A 134 2.19 0.75 5.68
N VAL A 135 1.99 2.00 5.27
CA VAL A 135 1.16 2.98 5.95
C VAL A 135 -0.10 3.18 5.12
N ARG A 136 -1.18 2.53 5.54
CA ARG A 136 -2.50 2.67 4.91
C ARG A 136 -3.16 3.95 5.37
N MET A 137 -3.47 4.85 4.44
CA MET A 137 -4.15 6.12 4.71
C MET A 137 -5.65 6.12 4.38
N GLY A 138 -6.21 4.94 4.09
CA GLY A 138 -7.62 4.75 3.79
C GLY A 138 -7.82 3.77 2.64
N ASP A 139 -9.06 3.66 2.19
CA ASP A 139 -9.42 2.87 1.00
C ASP A 139 -9.17 3.69 -0.27
N PRO A 140 -8.82 3.03 -1.39
CA PRO A 140 -8.56 3.72 -2.64
C PRO A 140 -9.82 4.36 -3.21
N LEU A 141 -9.71 5.61 -3.66
CA LEU A 141 -10.76 6.27 -4.42
C LEU A 141 -11.10 5.47 -5.70
N PRO A 142 -12.35 5.52 -6.18
CA PRO A 142 -12.71 4.93 -7.46
C PRO A 142 -11.82 5.44 -8.60
N MET A 143 -11.59 4.62 -9.63
CA MET A 143 -10.78 5.04 -10.80
C MET A 143 -11.41 6.22 -11.55
N THR A 144 -12.73 6.35 -11.53
CA THR A 144 -13.46 7.47 -12.13
C THR A 144 -13.67 8.65 -11.18
N ALA A 145 -12.99 8.70 -10.04
CA ALA A 145 -13.11 9.84 -9.12
C ALA A 145 -12.69 11.15 -9.82
N ASP A 146 -13.44 12.22 -9.56
CA ASP A 146 -13.13 13.53 -10.12
C ASP A 146 -11.76 14.06 -9.64
N ARG A 147 -11.21 15.01 -10.40
CA ARG A 147 -9.88 15.56 -10.15
C ARG A 147 -9.77 16.21 -8.78
N ASP A 148 -10.80 16.91 -8.32
CA ASP A 148 -10.76 17.66 -7.06
C ASP A 148 -10.70 16.71 -5.85
N ARG A 149 -11.50 15.63 -5.86
CA ARG A 149 -11.41 14.56 -4.85
C ARG A 149 -10.04 13.87 -4.85
N ARG A 150 -9.49 13.58 -6.03
CA ARG A 150 -8.16 12.96 -6.16
C ARG A 150 -7.07 13.89 -5.62
N LEU A 151 -7.10 15.17 -5.98
CA LEU A 151 -6.13 16.16 -5.51
C LEU A 151 -6.25 16.41 -4.00
N ALA A 152 -7.47 16.47 -3.46
CA ALA A 152 -7.71 16.63 -2.03
C ALA A 152 -7.12 15.48 -1.20
N SER A 153 -7.05 14.26 -1.75
CA SER A 153 -6.48 13.09 -1.08
C SER A 153 -4.97 13.21 -0.81
N VAL A 154 -4.25 14.08 -1.53
CA VAL A 154 -2.81 14.30 -1.34
C VAL A 154 -2.50 14.78 0.08
N ALA A 155 -3.36 15.62 0.66
CA ALA A 155 -3.18 16.14 2.02
C ALA A 155 -3.21 15.03 3.09
N THR A 156 -3.87 13.90 2.80
CA THR A 156 -3.87 12.73 3.67
C THR A 156 -2.53 11.98 3.59
N LEU A 157 -1.92 11.89 2.41
CA LEU A 157 -0.64 11.22 2.23
C LEU A 157 0.53 12.05 2.73
N ILE A 158 0.47 13.37 2.49
CA ILE A 158 1.50 14.35 2.83
C ILE A 158 0.89 15.49 3.66
N PRO A 159 0.64 15.27 4.96
CA PRO A 159 0.07 16.29 5.83
C PRO A 159 0.90 17.57 5.88
N GLY A 160 0.25 18.70 5.65
CA GLY A 160 0.88 20.01 5.57
C GLY A 160 1.34 20.41 4.16
N TYR A 161 1.32 19.48 3.20
CA TYR A 161 1.64 19.81 1.81
C TYR A 161 0.60 20.75 1.22
N GLN A 162 1.06 21.90 0.74
CA GLN A 162 0.26 22.82 -0.02
C GLN A 162 0.93 23.03 -1.37
N VAL A 163 0.19 22.80 -2.46
CA VAL A 163 0.69 22.96 -3.83
C VAL A 163 1.32 24.35 -4.05
N ASN A 164 0.75 25.37 -3.41
CA ASN A 164 1.19 26.76 -3.54
C ASN A 164 2.20 27.20 -2.46
N GLN A 165 2.52 26.35 -1.48
CA GLN A 165 3.51 26.62 -0.42
C GLN A 165 4.37 25.37 -0.16
N PRO A 166 5.35 25.09 -1.04
CA PRO A 166 6.25 23.96 -0.85
C PRO A 166 7.10 24.16 0.42
N GLY A 167 7.22 23.12 1.24
CA GLY A 167 8.14 23.09 2.40
C GLY A 167 7.47 23.00 3.78
N THR A 168 6.15 23.06 3.88
CA THR A 168 5.46 22.83 5.15
C THR A 168 5.14 21.35 5.34
N PHE A 169 5.71 20.75 6.38
CA PHE A 169 5.43 19.38 6.80
C PHE A 169 4.87 19.42 8.22
N ALA A 170 3.71 18.80 8.45
CA ALA A 170 3.02 18.90 9.74
C ALA A 170 3.63 18.02 10.85
N GLY A 171 4.45 17.03 10.50
CA GLY A 171 5.01 16.08 11.46
C GLY A 171 6.13 16.69 12.32
N ASN A 172 5.98 16.59 13.65
CA ASN A 172 7.00 16.95 14.62
C ASN A 172 7.83 15.71 15.02
N PRO A 173 9.15 15.68 14.80
CA PRO A 173 10.01 14.55 15.19
C PRO A 173 9.93 14.18 16.68
N ASN A 174 9.60 15.12 17.56
CA ASN A 174 9.52 14.90 19.00
C ASN A 174 8.12 14.54 19.49
N ASP A 175 7.10 14.62 18.63
CA ASP A 175 5.72 14.28 18.98
C ASP A 175 5.10 13.31 17.97
N ARG A 176 5.12 12.03 18.33
CA ARG A 176 4.56 10.94 17.54
C ARG A 176 3.06 11.10 17.28
N ALA A 177 2.33 11.83 18.12
CA ALA A 177 0.90 12.06 17.88
C ALA A 177 0.66 12.79 16.55
N THR A 178 1.63 13.59 16.08
CA THR A 178 1.58 14.33 14.81
C THR A 178 1.97 13.48 13.59
N TRP A 179 2.45 12.25 13.78
CA TRP A 179 2.91 11.42 12.67
C TRP A 179 1.70 10.79 11.97
N HIS A 180 1.51 11.22 10.73
CA HIS A 180 0.44 10.77 9.83
C HIS A 180 0.99 10.69 8.40
N GLY A 181 0.59 9.68 7.62
CA GLY A 181 1.06 9.51 6.25
C GLY A 181 2.59 9.42 6.18
N VAL A 182 3.23 10.28 5.37
CA VAL A 182 4.71 10.35 5.33
C VAL A 182 5.35 10.81 6.65
N GLY A 183 4.57 11.36 7.58
CA GLY A 183 4.92 11.61 8.99
C GLY A 183 5.58 10.44 9.69
N HIS A 184 5.15 9.21 9.37
CA HIS A 184 5.68 8.00 10.01
C HIS A 184 7.17 7.77 9.74
N LEU A 185 7.74 8.35 8.67
CA LEU A 185 9.18 8.26 8.37
C LEU A 185 10.05 8.79 9.52
N LEU A 186 9.55 9.74 10.32
CA LEU A 186 10.25 10.30 11.47
C LEU A 186 10.64 9.23 12.52
N GLY A 187 9.94 8.09 12.54
CA GLY A 187 10.24 6.96 13.42
C GLY A 187 10.85 5.73 12.74
N LEU A 188 11.06 5.76 11.42
CA LEU A 188 11.47 4.60 10.64
C LEU A 188 12.91 4.74 10.13
N ALA A 189 13.86 4.71 11.05
CA ALA A 189 15.28 4.95 10.74
C ALA A 189 15.91 3.94 9.77
N GLU A 190 15.31 2.76 9.59
CA GLU A 190 15.81 1.75 8.65
C GLU A 190 15.27 1.87 7.22
N VAL A 191 14.33 2.78 6.98
CA VAL A 191 13.76 2.99 5.64
C VAL A 191 14.75 3.74 4.76
N SER A 192 15.09 3.16 3.62
CA SER A 192 16.01 3.76 2.65
C SER A 192 15.32 4.75 1.70
N PHE A 193 14.04 4.52 1.40
CA PHE A 193 13.25 5.41 0.55
C PHE A 193 11.75 5.31 0.86
N VAL A 194 11.03 6.39 0.56
CA VAL A 194 9.56 6.43 0.60
C VAL A 194 8.99 6.31 -0.80
N CYS A 195 7.90 5.57 -0.94
CA CYS A 195 7.14 5.43 -2.16
C CYS A 195 5.69 5.89 -1.91
N LEU A 196 5.18 6.73 -2.81
CA LEU A 196 3.81 7.24 -2.82
C LEU A 196 3.13 6.81 -4.13
N PRO A 197 2.76 5.52 -4.29
CA PRO A 197 2.31 5.00 -5.59
C PRO A 197 1.09 5.73 -6.15
N ASP A 198 0.15 6.07 -5.25
CA ASP A 198 -1.12 6.70 -5.62
C ASP A 198 -0.98 8.19 -5.92
N LEU A 199 0.17 8.82 -5.61
CA LEU A 199 0.38 10.25 -5.86
C LEU A 199 0.29 10.59 -7.35
N SER A 200 0.83 9.72 -8.20
CA SER A 200 0.79 9.88 -9.65
C SER A 200 -0.63 10.02 -10.19
N ASP A 201 -1.56 9.21 -9.67
CA ASP A 201 -2.97 9.27 -10.02
C ASP A 201 -3.70 10.40 -9.30
N ALA A 202 -3.32 10.72 -8.06
CA ALA A 202 -3.90 11.81 -7.29
C ALA A 202 -3.71 13.18 -7.95
N VAL A 203 -2.57 13.40 -8.61
CA VAL A 203 -2.23 14.67 -9.30
C VAL A 203 -2.45 14.64 -10.81
N ALA A 204 -2.81 13.48 -11.37
CA ALA A 204 -3.01 13.33 -12.81
C ALA A 204 -4.17 14.18 -13.31
N ASP A 205 -3.97 14.80 -14.47
CA ASP A 205 -5.04 15.51 -15.17
C ASP A 205 -6.13 14.55 -15.68
N VAL A 206 -7.32 15.10 -15.92
CA VAL A 206 -8.41 14.36 -16.55
C VAL A 206 -7.96 14.02 -17.97
N PRO A 207 -7.90 12.73 -18.35
CA PRO A 207 -7.53 12.36 -19.72
C PRO A 207 -8.51 12.99 -20.70
N HIS A 208 -8.00 13.80 -21.63
CA HIS A 208 -8.82 14.31 -22.71
C HIS A 208 -8.97 13.19 -23.75
N ALA A 209 -10.22 12.79 -24.03
CA ALA A 209 -10.49 11.80 -25.06
C ALA A 209 -10.01 12.35 -26.41
N VAL A 210 -8.96 11.77 -26.96
CA VAL A 210 -8.51 12.11 -28.31
C VAL A 210 -9.50 11.49 -29.28
N ALA A 211 -10.18 12.33 -30.06
CA ALA A 211 -11.03 11.87 -31.15
C ALA A 211 -10.18 11.03 -32.11
N THR A 212 -10.41 9.72 -32.14
CA THR A 212 -9.73 8.84 -33.08
C THR A 212 -10.43 8.98 -34.43
N THR A 213 -9.76 9.64 -35.38
CA THR A 213 -10.25 9.79 -36.76
C THR A 213 -10.02 8.55 -37.61
N ARG A 214 -9.39 7.50 -37.05
CA ARG A 214 -9.14 6.27 -37.80
C ARG A 214 -10.48 5.54 -37.94
N PRO A 215 -11.05 5.44 -39.15
CA PRO A 215 -12.21 4.59 -39.35
C PRO A 215 -11.81 3.18 -38.90
N VAL A 216 -12.65 2.56 -38.05
CA VAL A 216 -12.53 1.14 -37.76
C VAL A 216 -12.66 0.44 -39.10
N ALA A 217 -11.56 -0.09 -39.62
CA ALA A 217 -11.61 -0.80 -40.87
C ALA A 217 -12.41 -2.08 -40.65
N THR A 218 -13.66 -2.08 -41.09
CA THR A 218 -14.53 -3.25 -41.10
C THR A 218 -14.14 -4.16 -42.26
N PHE A 219 -12.93 -4.71 -42.20
CA PHE A 219 -12.60 -5.83 -43.06
C PHE A 219 -13.38 -7.06 -42.56
N PRO A 220 -13.96 -7.87 -43.43
CA PRO A 220 -14.55 -9.14 -43.01
C PRO A 220 -13.46 -9.98 -42.33
N GLU A 221 -13.74 -10.42 -41.09
CA GLU A 221 -12.85 -11.32 -40.37
C GLU A 221 -12.68 -12.60 -41.19
N ARG A 222 -11.46 -12.84 -41.67
CA ARG A 222 -11.08 -14.07 -42.36
C ARG A 222 -9.90 -14.69 -41.63
N PHE A 223 -10.08 -15.89 -41.11
CA PHE A 223 -8.98 -16.68 -40.58
C PHE A 223 -8.22 -17.28 -41.77
N VAL A 224 -7.02 -16.78 -42.01
CA VAL A 224 -6.08 -17.35 -42.99
C VAL A 224 -5.01 -18.13 -42.22
N ALA A 225 -4.64 -19.30 -42.73
CA ALA A 225 -3.55 -20.07 -42.15
C ALA A 225 -2.25 -19.28 -42.28
N CYS A 226 -1.64 -18.93 -41.14
CA CYS A 226 -0.40 -18.12 -41.09
C CYS A 226 0.85 -18.89 -41.53
N SER A 227 0.73 -20.19 -41.83
CA SER A 227 1.84 -21.04 -42.26
C SER A 227 1.34 -22.06 -43.27
N ALA A 228 2.21 -22.39 -44.23
CA ALA A 228 2.01 -23.58 -45.05
C ALA A 228 1.98 -24.83 -44.15
N PRO A 229 1.20 -25.86 -44.48
CA PRO A 229 1.27 -27.14 -43.77
C PRO A 229 2.72 -27.64 -43.81
N GLN A 230 3.28 -27.87 -42.63
CA GLN A 230 4.59 -28.48 -42.49
C GLN A 230 4.50 -29.89 -43.08
N ALA A 231 5.44 -30.24 -43.97
CA ALA A 231 5.50 -31.58 -44.54
C ALA A 231 5.58 -32.62 -43.42
N ASP A 232 4.87 -33.73 -43.58
CA ASP A 232 4.92 -34.82 -42.61
C ASP A 232 6.37 -35.26 -42.40
N PRO A 233 6.79 -35.51 -41.15
CA PRO A 233 8.11 -36.05 -40.89
C PRO A 233 8.24 -37.39 -41.60
N ALA A 234 9.44 -37.66 -42.15
CA ALA A 234 9.72 -38.91 -42.82
C ALA A 234 9.38 -40.11 -41.92
N PRO A 235 8.82 -41.21 -42.45
CA PRO A 235 8.47 -42.38 -41.66
C PRO A 235 9.70 -42.90 -40.93
N ASP A 236 9.57 -43.06 -39.60
CA ASP A 236 10.60 -43.61 -38.74
C ASP A 236 10.73 -45.12 -39.02
N PHE A 237 11.72 -45.49 -39.82
CA PHE A 237 12.13 -46.89 -40.03
C PHE A 237 13.09 -47.36 -38.93
N GLY A 238 12.84 -46.98 -37.68
CA GLY A 238 13.54 -47.52 -36.52
C GLY A 238 13.58 -49.04 -36.58
N ILE A 239 14.76 -49.57 -36.84
CA ILE A 239 15.05 -51.01 -36.84
C ILE A 239 14.75 -51.51 -35.41
N ARG A 240 13.64 -52.23 -35.25
CA ARG A 240 13.46 -53.10 -34.08
C ARG A 240 14.27 -54.37 -34.34
N ALA A 241 15.44 -54.47 -33.71
CA ALA A 241 16.17 -55.70 -33.47
C ALA A 241 16.41 -55.82 -31.95
#